data_AF-A0A8E6EXN8-F1
#
_entry.id   AF-A0A8E6EXN8-F1
#
_cell.length_a   1.000
_cell.length_b   1.000
_cell.length_c   1.000
_cell.angle_alpha   90.00
_cell.angle_beta   90.00
_cell.angle_gamma   90.00
#
_symmetry.space_group_name_H-M   'P 1'
#
loop_
_entity.id
_entity.type
_entity.pdbx_description
1 polymer ?
#
loop_
_entity_poly.entity_id
_entity_poly.type
_entity_poly.pdbx_seq_one_letter_code
_entity_poly.pdbx_strand_id
1 'polypeptide(L)'
;MNWLQPENLEFKILRDAMNPLFFSEFRNPAIWLHRHDVPIFSYSLIGIFTVSAELSYIAIFFSKWARVVIPILIFSLHTGILVFQRILFLDLMILQLIFINANWLALWARRNKEIPPDSDNFIRISKLEHRSETACPKQRLRLLAFIVISAGISAVWIYRIERFPLSAWQMYSDVQARMPIVYFKVMATRENGEIEEVDSHLFCRSVMINSYMMLIPSLNSERMSTLTEVITNYIEKSNKASPPESRIKCIEIEKWNWDYWEDPKNPNCGKIVNSYAFYAK
;
A
#
# COMPACT_ATOMS: atom_id res chain seq x y z
N MET A 1 14.57 13.82 -11.19
CA MET A 1 13.45 12.88 -10.93
C MET A 1 14.05 11.54 -10.53
N ASN A 2 14.11 11.24 -9.24
CA ASN A 2 14.77 10.01 -8.74
C ASN A 2 13.93 8.75 -8.92
N TRP A 3 12.67 8.91 -9.33
CA TRP A 3 11.77 7.85 -9.80
C TRP A 3 12.30 7.09 -11.03
N LEU A 4 13.20 7.71 -11.79
CA LEU A 4 13.76 7.13 -13.01
C LEU A 4 15.08 6.39 -12.77
N GLN A 5 15.67 6.52 -11.58
CA GLN A 5 16.87 5.78 -11.19
C GLN A 5 16.46 4.37 -10.76
N PRO A 6 16.71 3.34 -11.60
CA PRO A 6 16.18 2.02 -11.37
C PRO A 6 16.67 1.39 -10.07
N GLU A 7 17.94 1.62 -9.69
CA GLU A 7 18.53 1.07 -8.47
C GLU A 7 17.88 1.68 -7.22
N ASN A 8 17.55 2.97 -7.26
CA ASN A 8 16.85 3.64 -6.17
C ASN A 8 15.41 3.13 -6.03
N LEU A 9 14.73 2.87 -7.15
CA LEU A 9 13.38 2.35 -7.12
C LEU A 9 13.35 0.88 -6.64
N GLU A 10 14.27 0.06 -7.13
CA GLU A 10 14.50 -1.31 -6.66
C GLU A 10 14.69 -1.35 -5.15
N PHE A 11 15.63 -0.56 -4.64
CA PHE A 11 15.92 -0.49 -3.21
C PHE A 11 14.68 -0.14 -2.38
N LYS A 12 13.88 0.82 -2.84
CA LYS A 12 12.64 1.22 -2.14
C LYS A 12 11.59 0.13 -2.16
N ILE A 13 11.39 -0.52 -3.31
CA ILE A 13 10.44 -1.65 -3.45
C ILE A 13 10.84 -2.78 -2.50
N LEU A 14 12.12 -3.13 -2.44
CA LEU A 14 12.64 -4.16 -1.54
C LEU A 14 12.47 -3.77 -0.07
N ARG A 15 12.84 -2.55 0.30
CA ARG A 15 12.68 -2.04 1.66
C ARG A 15 11.22 -2.07 2.13
N ASP A 16 10.31 -1.67 1.26
CA ASP A 16 8.88 -1.62 1.54
C ASP A 16 8.29 -3.04 1.61
N ALA A 17 8.77 -3.98 0.76
CA ALA A 17 8.41 -5.39 0.85
C ALA A 17 8.87 -6.06 2.17
N MET A 18 10.00 -5.61 2.73
CA MET A 18 10.51 -6.07 4.04
C MET A 18 9.83 -5.42 5.24
N ASN A 19 9.15 -4.29 5.05
CA ASN A 19 8.38 -3.59 6.08
C ASN A 19 6.97 -3.28 5.55
N PRO A 20 6.15 -4.30 5.29
CA PRO A 20 4.83 -4.10 4.68
C PRO A 20 3.96 -3.21 5.59
N LEU A 21 3.27 -2.25 4.98
CA LEU A 21 2.34 -1.36 5.71
C LEU A 21 0.99 -2.03 6.00
N PHE A 22 0.59 -2.97 5.15
CA PHE A 22 -0.68 -3.70 5.26
C PHE A 22 -0.44 -5.18 4.95
N PHE A 23 -1.34 -6.05 5.44
CA PHE A 23 -1.39 -7.47 5.03
C PHE A 23 -0.09 -8.25 5.29
N SER A 24 0.62 -7.94 6.38
CA SER A 24 1.72 -8.72 6.95
C SER A 24 1.34 -10.19 7.20
N GLU A 25 0.07 -10.47 7.48
CA GLU A 25 -0.48 -11.83 7.65
C GLU A 25 -0.26 -12.76 6.44
N PHE A 26 -0.10 -12.23 5.22
CA PHE A 26 0.23 -13.07 4.07
C PHE A 26 1.70 -13.51 4.21
N ARG A 27 1.96 -14.69 4.75
CA ARG A 27 3.30 -15.15 5.11
C ARG A 27 4.29 -15.32 3.93
N ASN A 28 3.79 -15.36 2.69
CA ASN A 28 4.66 -15.53 1.52
C ASN A 28 5.46 -14.25 1.25
N PRO A 29 6.80 -14.26 1.26
CA PRO A 29 7.59 -13.08 0.89
C PRO A 29 7.04 -12.52 -0.42
N ALA A 30 6.85 -11.19 -0.50
CA ALA A 30 6.34 -10.55 -1.69
C ALA A 30 7.06 -11.15 -2.91
N ILE A 31 6.35 -11.43 -4.01
CA ILE A 31 6.88 -12.17 -5.17
C ILE A 31 8.27 -11.66 -5.61
N TRP A 32 8.54 -10.38 -5.39
CA TRP A 32 9.81 -9.69 -5.58
C TRP A 32 10.99 -10.19 -4.75
N LEU A 33 10.82 -10.55 -3.49
CA LEU A 33 11.91 -11.07 -2.66
C LEU A 33 12.54 -12.32 -3.28
N HIS A 34 11.74 -13.15 -3.92
CA HIS A 34 12.19 -14.36 -4.63
C HIS A 34 12.63 -14.11 -6.08
N ARG A 35 12.33 -12.94 -6.67
CA ARG A 35 12.50 -12.64 -8.10
C ARG A 35 13.10 -11.25 -8.33
N HIS A 36 13.97 -10.77 -7.45
CA HIS A 36 14.65 -9.48 -7.63
C HIS A 36 15.72 -9.51 -8.75
N ASP A 37 16.03 -10.69 -9.29
CA ASP A 37 16.89 -10.88 -10.47
C ASP A 37 16.31 -10.34 -11.79
N VAL A 38 15.25 -9.53 -11.78
CA VAL A 38 14.76 -8.94 -13.04
C VAL A 38 15.76 -7.90 -13.57
N PRO A 39 15.79 -7.69 -14.89
CA PRO A 39 16.66 -6.67 -15.46
C PRO A 39 16.42 -5.28 -14.85
N ILE A 40 17.51 -4.58 -14.52
CA ILE A 40 17.46 -3.27 -13.85
C ILE A 40 16.57 -2.25 -14.59
N PHE A 41 16.52 -2.29 -15.92
CA PHE A 41 15.68 -1.39 -16.72
C PHE A 41 14.17 -1.58 -16.46
N SER A 42 13.74 -2.75 -15.97
CA SER A 42 12.35 -3.00 -15.61
C SER A 42 11.87 -2.03 -14.52
N TYR A 43 12.74 -1.66 -13.58
CA TYR A 43 12.42 -0.66 -12.56
C TYR A 43 12.26 0.74 -13.17
N SER A 44 13.13 1.14 -14.12
CA SER A 44 12.92 2.41 -14.83
C SER A 44 11.58 2.43 -15.57
N LEU A 45 11.18 1.33 -16.20
CA LEU A 45 9.87 1.23 -16.86
C LEU A 45 8.71 1.36 -15.87
N ILE A 46 8.81 0.72 -14.70
CA ILE A 46 7.82 0.88 -13.62
C ILE A 46 7.74 2.35 -13.20
N GLY A 47 8.87 3.01 -12.97
CA GLY A 47 8.93 4.42 -12.60
C GLY A 47 8.29 5.33 -13.66
N ILE A 48 8.63 5.13 -14.94
CA ILE A 48 8.03 5.88 -16.07
C ILE A 48 6.53 5.63 -16.13
N PHE A 49 6.09 4.38 -16.02
CA PHE A 49 4.68 4.01 -16.11
C PHE A 49 3.87 4.63 -14.96
N THR A 50 4.38 4.58 -13.72
CA THR A 50 3.76 5.21 -12.56
C THR A 50 3.59 6.72 -12.77
N VAL A 51 4.67 7.43 -13.10
CA VAL A 51 4.62 8.88 -13.33
C VAL A 51 3.70 9.23 -14.52
N SER A 52 3.73 8.44 -15.59
CA SER A 52 2.87 8.65 -16.75
C SER A 52 1.39 8.43 -16.43
N ALA A 53 1.07 7.37 -15.67
CA ALA A 53 -0.28 7.07 -15.22
C ALA A 53 -0.82 8.20 -14.34
N GLU A 54 0.00 8.72 -13.42
CA GLU A 54 -0.35 9.85 -12.58
C GLU A 54 -0.58 11.14 -13.39
N LEU A 55 0.30 11.48 -14.34
CA LEU A 55 0.12 12.66 -15.18
C LEU A 55 -1.09 12.53 -16.12
N SER A 56 -1.42 11.30 -16.53
CA SER A 56 -2.54 11.05 -17.43
C SER A 56 -3.89 11.41 -16.81
N TYR A 57 -4.00 11.53 -15.48
CA TYR A 57 -5.24 11.90 -14.79
C TYR A 57 -5.92 13.14 -15.36
N ILE A 58 -5.14 14.12 -15.81
CA ILE A 58 -5.66 15.36 -16.40
C ILE A 58 -6.48 15.06 -17.67
N ALA A 59 -6.11 14.03 -18.44
CA ALA A 59 -6.80 13.65 -19.68
C ALA A 59 -8.23 13.15 -19.45
N ILE A 60 -8.57 12.68 -18.24
CA ILE A 60 -9.93 12.23 -17.86
C ILE A 60 -10.97 13.34 -18.09
N PHE A 61 -10.60 14.61 -17.94
CA PHE A 61 -11.53 15.74 -18.10
C PHE A 61 -11.89 16.01 -19.56
N PHE A 62 -10.98 15.70 -20.49
CA PHE A 62 -11.11 16.08 -21.89
C PHE A 62 -11.52 14.93 -22.80
N SER A 63 -11.21 13.69 -22.43
CA SER A 63 -11.45 12.52 -23.28
C SER A 63 -12.47 11.54 -22.69
N LYS A 64 -13.47 11.14 -23.49
CA LYS A 64 -14.42 10.07 -23.14
C LYS A 64 -13.71 8.74 -22.94
N TRP A 65 -12.69 8.44 -23.77
CA TRP A 65 -11.87 7.23 -23.66
C TRP A 65 -11.00 7.24 -22.40
N ALA A 66 -10.39 8.38 -22.07
CA ALA A 66 -9.56 8.50 -20.87
C ALA A 66 -10.32 8.19 -19.58
N ARG A 67 -11.61 8.56 -19.50
CA ARG A 67 -12.49 8.24 -18.35
C ARG A 67 -12.73 6.76 -18.11
N VAL A 68 -12.46 5.92 -19.10
CA VAL A 68 -12.59 4.46 -18.97
C VAL A 68 -11.21 3.84 -18.77
N VAL A 69 -10.26 4.19 -19.63
CA VAL A 69 -8.94 3.55 -19.67
C VAL A 69 -8.11 3.91 -18.44
N ILE A 70 -8.07 5.19 -18.05
CA ILE A 70 -7.17 5.65 -16.99
C ILE A 70 -7.56 5.09 -15.62
N PRO A 71 -8.83 5.10 -15.18
CA PRO A 71 -9.22 4.45 -13.93
C PRO A 71 -8.83 2.98 -13.86
N ILE A 72 -8.97 2.24 -14.96
CA ILE A 72 -8.57 0.82 -15.05
C ILE A 72 -7.04 0.68 -14.92
N LEU A 73 -6.26 1.50 -15.64
CA LEU A 73 -4.81 1.49 -15.57
C LEU A 73 -4.31 1.81 -14.15
N ILE A 74 -4.88 2.83 -13.51
CA ILE A 74 -4.48 3.25 -12.17
C ILE A 74 -4.91 2.22 -11.13
N PHE A 75 -6.11 1.65 -11.24
CA PHE A 75 -6.54 0.54 -10.38
C PHE A 75 -5.59 -0.67 -10.52
N SER A 76 -5.18 -0.99 -11.76
CA SER A 76 -4.23 -2.08 -12.03
C SER A 76 -2.84 -1.78 -11.45
N LEU A 77 -2.36 -0.54 -11.58
CA LEU A 77 -1.09 -0.09 -10.98
C LEU A 77 -1.11 -0.27 -9.46
N HIS A 78 -2.16 0.20 -8.78
CA HIS A 78 -2.30 0.09 -7.34
C HIS A 78 -2.46 -1.36 -6.88
N THR A 79 -3.14 -2.19 -7.67
CA THR A 79 -3.22 -3.63 -7.44
C THR A 79 -1.84 -4.28 -7.55
N GLY A 80 -1.02 -3.85 -8.52
CA GLY A 80 0.38 -4.24 -8.63
C GLY A 80 1.16 -3.84 -7.37
N ILE A 81 1.07 -2.59 -6.94
CA ILE A 81 1.71 -2.11 -5.70
C ILE A 81 1.27 -2.94 -4.48
N LEU A 82 -0.02 -3.26 -4.36
CA LEU A 82 -0.52 -4.10 -3.29
C LEU A 82 0.09 -5.50 -3.32
N VAL A 83 0.13 -6.16 -4.48
CA VAL A 83 0.68 -7.51 -4.63
C VAL A 83 2.19 -7.54 -4.39
N PHE A 84 2.90 -6.51 -4.86
CA PHE A 84 4.37 -6.50 -4.92
C PHE A 84 5.04 -5.81 -3.72
N GLN A 85 4.42 -4.79 -3.15
CA GLN A 85 4.95 -4.02 -2.03
C GLN A 85 4.09 -4.15 -0.76
N ARG A 86 2.89 -4.73 -0.86
CA ARG A 86 1.93 -4.86 0.26
C ARG A 86 1.54 -3.53 0.88
N ILE A 87 1.50 -2.51 0.04
CA ILE A 87 1.00 -1.19 0.40
C ILE A 87 -0.38 -1.02 -0.23
N LEU A 88 -1.38 -0.70 0.61
CA LEU A 88 -2.74 -0.45 0.16
C LEU A 88 -3.04 1.05 0.17
N PHE A 89 -3.19 1.64 -1.01
CA PHE A 89 -3.72 2.99 -1.17
C PHE A 89 -5.23 2.95 -1.46
N LEU A 90 -5.99 2.57 -0.43
CA LEU A 90 -7.43 2.30 -0.56
C LEU A 90 -8.20 3.53 -1.06
N ASP A 91 -7.83 4.71 -0.59
CA ASP A 91 -8.38 6.00 -0.99
C ASP A 91 -8.18 6.27 -2.49
N LEU A 92 -6.97 6.06 -3.02
CA LEU A 92 -6.68 6.22 -4.45
C LEU A 92 -7.40 5.18 -5.29
N MET A 93 -7.58 3.95 -4.79
CA MET A 93 -8.39 2.92 -5.47
C MET A 93 -9.87 3.30 -5.52
N ILE A 94 -10.43 3.81 -4.41
CA ILE A 94 -11.84 4.24 -4.34
C ILE A 94 -12.07 5.49 -5.20
N LEU A 95 -11.10 6.42 -5.25
CA LEU A 95 -11.18 7.64 -6.05
C LEU A 95 -11.43 7.35 -7.54
N GLN A 96 -10.91 6.21 -8.05
CA GLN A 96 -11.15 5.78 -9.43
C GLN A 96 -12.64 5.60 -9.74
N LEU A 97 -13.43 5.16 -8.75
CA LEU A 97 -14.86 4.88 -8.91
C LEU A 97 -15.67 6.14 -9.23
N ILE A 98 -15.19 7.34 -8.85
CA ILE A 98 -15.85 8.61 -9.14
C ILE A 98 -15.87 8.90 -10.65
N PHE A 99 -14.88 8.40 -11.39
CA PHE A 99 -14.77 8.62 -12.82
C PHE A 99 -15.53 7.60 -13.65
N ILE A 100 -15.90 6.47 -13.04
CA ILE A 100 -16.73 5.46 -13.70
C ILE A 100 -18.13 6.02 -13.87
N ASN A 101 -18.59 6.13 -15.12
CA ASN A 101 -19.92 6.62 -15.42
C ASN A 101 -20.97 5.61 -14.91
N ALA A 102 -21.70 5.95 -13.86
CA ALA A 102 -22.75 5.11 -13.29
C ALA A 102 -23.80 4.67 -14.33
N ASN A 103 -24.09 5.51 -15.33
CA ASN A 103 -25.00 5.16 -16.43
C ASN A 103 -24.45 4.01 -17.28
N TRP A 104 -23.14 3.99 -17.54
CA TRP A 104 -22.51 2.91 -18.29
C TRP A 104 -22.57 1.59 -17.52
N LEU A 105 -22.32 1.62 -16.22
CA LEU A 105 -22.40 0.43 -15.36
C LEU A 105 -23.83 -0.13 -15.30
N ALA A 106 -24.82 0.77 -15.21
CA ALA A 106 -26.24 0.40 -15.22
C ALA A 106 -26.66 -0.22 -16.57
N LEU A 107 -26.19 0.32 -17.69
CA LEU A 107 -26.45 -0.21 -19.03
C LEU A 107 -25.77 -1.58 -19.24
N TRP A 108 -24.53 -1.75 -18.79
CA TRP A 108 -23.82 -3.04 -18.85
C TRP A 108 -24.51 -4.11 -17.99
N ALA A 109 -24.89 -3.77 -16.75
CA ALA A 109 -25.61 -4.68 -15.86
C ALA A 109 -26.98 -5.08 -16.43
N ARG A 110 -27.68 -4.16 -17.13
CA ARG A 110 -28.92 -4.44 -17.84
C ARG A 110 -28.73 -5.27 -19.11
N ARG A 111 -27.57 -5.21 -19.76
CA ARG A 111 -27.26 -6.04 -20.93
C ARG A 111 -26.98 -7.49 -20.55
N ASN A 112 -26.42 -7.72 -19.36
CA ASN A 112 -26.08 -9.06 -18.88
C ASN A 112 -27.22 -9.74 -18.08
N LYS A 113 -28.18 -8.97 -17.57
CA LYS A 113 -29.47 -9.54 -17.17
C LYS A 113 -30.32 -9.62 -18.42
N GLU A 114 -30.81 -10.79 -18.77
CA GLU A 114 -31.77 -11.02 -19.87
C GLU A 114 -33.12 -10.33 -19.59
N ILE A 115 -33.11 -9.01 -19.44
CA ILE A 115 -34.33 -8.22 -19.36
C ILE A 115 -34.74 -8.02 -20.83
N PRO A 116 -35.88 -8.59 -21.27
CA PRO A 116 -36.31 -8.45 -22.64
C PRO A 116 -36.43 -6.95 -22.96
N PRO A 117 -35.87 -6.50 -24.09
CA PRO A 117 -35.89 -5.10 -24.46
C PRO A 117 -37.34 -4.70 -24.74
N ASP A 118 -37.97 -4.03 -23.80
CA ASP A 118 -39.16 -3.24 -24.09
C ASP A 118 -38.72 -2.06 -24.97
N SER A 119 -38.84 -2.26 -26.29
CA SER A 119 -38.19 -1.46 -27.35
C SER A 119 -38.55 0.03 -27.27
N ASP A 120 -39.73 0.35 -26.73
CA ASP A 120 -40.24 1.71 -26.67
C ASP A 120 -39.57 2.54 -25.55
N ASN A 121 -39.18 1.90 -24.46
CA ASN A 121 -38.48 2.57 -23.37
C ASN A 121 -37.00 2.83 -23.70
N PHE A 122 -36.37 1.97 -24.50
CA PHE A 122 -34.97 2.14 -24.92
C PHE A 122 -34.78 3.32 -25.88
N ILE A 123 -35.71 3.50 -26.83
CA ILE A 123 -35.69 4.63 -27.78
C ILE A 123 -35.97 5.95 -27.05
N ARG A 124 -36.84 5.96 -26.03
CA ARG A 124 -37.11 7.15 -25.21
C ARG A 124 -35.90 7.58 -24.36
N ILE A 125 -35.21 6.64 -23.72
CA ILE A 125 -34.05 6.94 -22.86
C ILE A 125 -32.87 7.41 -23.69
N SER A 126 -32.59 6.76 -24.84
CA SER A 126 -31.51 7.19 -25.74
C SER A 126 -31.77 8.59 -26.34
N LYS A 127 -33.01 8.94 -26.68
CA LYS A 127 -33.38 10.31 -27.10
C LYS A 127 -33.24 11.35 -25.98
N LEU A 128 -33.55 10.99 -24.73
CA LEU A 128 -33.37 11.86 -23.57
C LEU A 128 -31.89 12.09 -23.23
N GLU A 129 -31.05 11.06 -23.37
CA GLU A 129 -29.62 11.14 -23.11
C GLU A 129 -28.90 11.97 -24.19
N HIS A 130 -29.30 11.85 -25.46
CA HIS A 130 -28.71 12.64 -26.55
C HIS A 130 -29.05 14.15 -26.45
N ARG A 131 -30.21 14.51 -25.87
CA ARG A 131 -30.60 15.91 -25.63
C ARG A 131 -29.99 16.52 -24.35
N SER A 132 -29.46 15.69 -23.45
CA SER A 132 -28.85 16.11 -22.18
C SER A 132 -27.35 16.43 -22.30
N GLU A 133 -26.70 16.18 -23.44
CA GLU A 133 -25.27 16.42 -23.63
C GLU A 133 -24.90 17.90 -23.92
N THR A 134 -25.88 18.80 -24.08
CA THR A 134 -25.59 20.24 -24.18
C THR A 134 -25.22 20.81 -22.81
N ALA A 135 -23.91 20.93 -22.57
CA ALA A 135 -23.26 21.71 -21.50
C ALA A 135 -23.93 21.58 -20.11
N CYS A 136 -23.96 20.36 -19.56
CA CYS A 136 -24.55 20.09 -18.25
C CYS A 136 -23.73 20.75 -17.11
N PRO A 137 -24.35 21.44 -16.13
CA PRO A 137 -23.67 22.00 -14.93
C PRO A 137 -22.84 20.97 -14.15
N LYS A 138 -23.11 19.67 -14.34
CA LYS A 138 -22.32 18.55 -13.81
C LYS A 138 -20.86 18.55 -14.29
N GLN A 139 -20.55 19.05 -15.49
CA GLN A 139 -19.18 19.09 -15.99
C GLN A 139 -18.36 20.21 -15.33
N ARG A 140 -18.99 21.37 -15.09
CA ARG A 140 -18.39 22.46 -14.31
C ARG A 140 -18.16 22.06 -12.85
N LEU A 141 -19.09 21.34 -12.24
CA LEU A 141 -18.93 20.80 -10.89
C LEU A 141 -17.78 19.79 -10.80
N ARG A 142 -17.65 18.89 -11.79
CA ARG A 142 -16.51 17.94 -11.86
C ARG A 142 -15.17 18.66 -12.01
N LEU A 143 -15.11 19.69 -12.86
CA LEU A 143 -13.90 20.50 -13.04
C LEU A 143 -13.56 21.25 -11.75
N LEU A 144 -14.55 21.86 -11.08
CA LEU A 144 -14.34 22.56 -9.81
C LEU A 144 -13.85 21.59 -8.73
N ALA A 145 -14.49 20.43 -8.57
CA ALA A 145 -14.07 19.40 -7.63
C ALA A 145 -12.63 18.96 -7.91
N PHE A 146 -12.27 18.76 -9.18
CA PHE A 146 -10.89 18.44 -9.55
C PHE A 146 -9.90 19.54 -9.23
N ILE A 147 -10.22 20.81 -9.52
CA ILE A 147 -9.34 21.94 -9.20
C ILE A 147 -9.12 22.01 -7.69
N VAL A 148 -10.19 21.89 -6.90
CA VAL A 148 -10.12 21.93 -5.42
C VAL A 148 -9.29 20.75 -4.89
N ILE A 149 -9.55 19.53 -5.37
CA ILE A 149 -8.80 18.33 -4.97
C ILE A 149 -7.33 18.47 -5.39
N SER A 150 -7.05 18.87 -6.62
CA SER A 150 -5.69 19.01 -7.15
C SER A 150 -4.91 20.11 -6.44
N ALA A 151 -5.54 21.24 -6.14
CA ALA A 151 -4.93 22.31 -5.34
C ALA A 151 -4.65 21.83 -3.92
N GLY A 152 -5.57 21.07 -3.31
CA GLY A 152 -5.37 20.44 -2.01
C GLY A 152 -4.17 19.48 -2.00
N ILE A 153 -4.11 18.55 -2.96
CA ILE A 153 -2.99 17.61 -3.13
C ILE A 153 -1.69 18.35 -3.41
N SER A 154 -1.71 19.37 -4.27
CA SER A 154 -0.53 20.18 -4.58
C SER A 154 -0.03 20.95 -3.36
N ALA A 155 -0.92 21.51 -2.54
CA ALA A 155 -0.55 22.17 -1.29
C ALA A 155 0.08 21.17 -0.31
N VAL A 156 -0.54 20.01 -0.10
CA VAL A 156 0.02 18.91 0.71
C VAL A 156 1.42 18.54 0.23
N TRP A 157 1.63 18.45 -1.09
CA TRP A 157 2.92 18.17 -1.70
C TRP A 157 3.95 19.30 -1.46
N ILE A 158 3.60 20.56 -1.75
CA ILE A 158 4.49 21.73 -1.58
C ILE A 158 4.95 21.84 -0.12
N TYR A 159 4.02 21.67 0.81
CA TYR A 159 4.30 21.77 2.25
C TYR A 159 4.91 20.50 2.85
N ARG A 160 5.20 19.48 2.02
CA ARG A 160 5.76 18.19 2.45
C ARG A 160 4.99 17.56 3.60
N ILE A 161 3.66 17.66 3.54
CA ILE A 161 2.79 17.04 4.52
C ILE A 161 2.69 15.56 4.18
N GLU A 162 3.60 14.76 4.74
CA GLU A 162 3.59 13.30 4.65
C GLU A 162 2.59 12.73 5.67
N ARG A 163 1.30 12.76 5.32
CA ARG A 163 0.29 11.97 6.02
C ARG A 163 -0.28 10.97 5.05
N PHE A 164 0.14 9.72 5.21
CA PHE A 164 -0.48 8.58 4.55
C PHE A 164 -2.01 8.65 4.81
N PRO A 165 -2.85 8.52 3.77
CA PRO A 165 -2.55 8.05 2.41
C PRO A 165 -2.37 9.14 1.32
N LEU A 166 -2.48 10.43 1.64
CA LEU A 166 -2.69 11.50 0.64
C LEU A 166 -1.46 11.95 -0.15
N SER A 167 -0.23 11.50 0.18
CA SER A 167 1.00 12.04 -0.41
C SER A 167 2.16 11.03 -0.57
N ALA A 168 1.90 9.89 -1.21
CA ALA A 168 2.93 8.88 -1.50
C ALA A 168 4.05 9.36 -2.46
N TRP A 169 3.89 10.53 -3.09
CA TRP A 169 4.83 11.04 -4.10
C TRP A 169 6.23 11.30 -3.55
N GLN A 170 6.31 11.66 -2.26
CA GLN A 170 7.59 11.98 -1.61
C GLN A 170 8.33 10.73 -1.15
N MET A 171 7.59 9.67 -0.79
CA MET A 171 8.15 8.38 -0.38
C MET A 171 9.14 7.83 -1.43
N TYR A 172 8.86 8.08 -2.70
CA TYR A 172 9.68 7.66 -3.83
C TYR A 172 10.53 8.77 -4.46
N SER A 173 10.36 10.04 -4.10
CA SER A 173 11.16 11.14 -4.66
C SER A 173 12.57 11.24 -4.10
N ASP A 174 12.81 10.78 -2.87
CA ASP A 174 14.13 10.97 -2.24
C ASP A 174 15.16 9.97 -2.75
N VAL A 175 16.40 10.42 -2.95
CA VAL A 175 17.51 9.48 -3.18
C VAL A 175 17.81 8.82 -1.85
N GLN A 176 17.68 7.50 -1.78
CA GLN A 176 18.22 6.78 -0.64
C GLN A 176 19.74 6.74 -0.80
N ALA A 177 20.47 7.26 0.19
CA ALA A 177 21.88 6.95 0.29
C ALA A 177 22.05 5.41 0.31
N ARG A 178 23.20 4.89 -0.14
CA ARG A 178 23.53 3.46 -0.11
C ARG A 178 23.64 2.98 1.34
N MET A 179 22.49 2.87 1.98
CA MET A 179 22.31 2.46 3.36
C MET A 179 21.73 1.05 3.36
N PRO A 180 22.02 0.28 4.41
CA PRO A 180 21.39 -1.01 4.57
C PRO A 180 19.87 -0.89 4.73
N ILE A 181 19.15 -1.90 4.26
CA ILE A 181 17.73 -2.09 4.55
C ILE A 181 17.62 -2.58 5.99
N VAL A 182 16.99 -1.78 6.84
CA VAL A 182 16.71 -2.14 8.23
C VAL A 182 15.22 -2.48 8.36
N TYR A 183 14.93 -3.60 9.00
CA TYR A 183 13.56 -4.07 9.23
C TYR A 183 13.49 -4.86 10.54
N PHE A 184 12.27 -5.15 11.00
CA PHE A 184 12.03 -5.88 12.24
C PHE A 184 11.24 -7.14 11.98
N LYS A 185 11.64 -8.22 12.64
CA LYS A 185 10.83 -9.44 12.78
C LYS A 185 10.38 -9.56 14.22
N VAL A 186 9.16 -10.05 14.43
CA VAL A 186 8.67 -10.34 15.77
C VAL A 186 8.47 -11.84 15.86
N MET A 187 9.23 -12.49 16.71
CA MET A 187 9.26 -13.94 16.86
C MET A 187 8.59 -14.30 18.19
N ALA A 188 7.59 -15.18 18.20
CA ALA A 188 7.07 -15.76 19.42
C ALA A 188 7.66 -17.15 19.63
N THR A 189 8.19 -17.39 20.82
CA THR A 189 8.53 -18.72 21.30
C THR A 189 7.39 -19.22 22.18
N ARG A 190 6.81 -20.37 21.84
CA ARG A 190 5.76 -21.04 22.60
C ARG A 190 6.34 -21.95 23.69
N GLU A 191 5.50 -22.39 24.63
CA GLU A 191 5.91 -23.30 25.71
C GLU A 191 6.41 -24.66 25.21
N ASN A 192 5.86 -25.16 24.10
CA ASN A 192 6.33 -26.37 23.42
C ASN A 192 7.69 -26.20 22.70
N GLY A 193 8.28 -24.99 22.73
CA GLY A 193 9.54 -24.66 22.04
C GLY A 193 9.38 -24.29 20.56
N GLU A 194 8.16 -24.28 20.02
CA GLU A 194 7.90 -23.82 18.66
C GLU A 194 8.14 -22.32 18.55
N ILE A 195 8.85 -21.94 17.49
CA ILE A 195 9.14 -20.54 17.16
C ILE A 195 8.35 -20.18 15.91
N GLU A 196 7.54 -19.14 16.01
CA GLU A 196 6.78 -18.60 14.89
C GLU A 196 6.98 -17.10 14.76
N GLU A 197 6.93 -16.59 13.54
CA GLU A 197 6.86 -15.15 13.32
C GLU A 197 5.43 -14.66 13.57
N VAL A 198 5.30 -13.66 14.43
CA VAL A 198 4.05 -13.00 14.78
C VAL A 198 3.94 -11.69 14.01
N ASP A 199 2.77 -11.45 13.45
CA ASP A 199 2.49 -10.21 12.77
C ASP A 199 2.57 -9.02 13.75
N SER A 200 3.52 -8.11 13.49
CA SER A 200 3.73 -6.89 14.25
C SER A 200 2.48 -5.98 14.35
N HIS A 201 1.54 -6.06 13.42
CA HIS A 201 0.28 -5.31 13.48
C HIS A 201 -0.68 -5.83 14.57
N LEU A 202 -0.48 -7.05 15.08
CA LEU A 202 -1.30 -7.60 16.16
C LEU A 202 -1.12 -6.86 17.48
N PHE A 203 0.04 -6.24 17.70
CA PHE A 203 0.32 -5.45 18.91
C PHE A 203 -0.36 -4.08 18.89
N CYS A 204 -0.58 -3.51 17.70
CA CYS A 204 -1.05 -2.14 17.55
C CYS A 204 -1.99 -1.95 16.34
N ARG A 205 -3.13 -2.64 16.35
CA ARG A 205 -4.13 -2.54 15.25
C ARG A 205 -4.62 -1.12 14.99
N SER A 206 -4.56 -0.23 15.99
CA SER A 206 -4.96 1.18 15.85
C SER A 206 -3.88 2.07 15.22
N VAL A 207 -2.61 1.66 15.26
CA VAL A 207 -1.51 2.35 14.61
C VAL A 207 -1.19 1.60 13.32
N MET A 208 -1.97 1.88 12.27
CA MET A 208 -1.73 1.42 10.90
C MET A 208 -0.43 1.97 10.28
N ILE A 209 0.37 2.69 11.04
CA ILE A 209 1.62 3.28 10.58
C ILE A 209 2.72 2.26 10.84
N ASN A 210 3.47 1.94 9.77
CA ASN A 210 4.67 1.11 9.71
C ASN A 210 5.23 0.68 11.08
N SER A 211 5.29 -0.62 11.37
CA SER A 211 5.90 -1.14 12.60
C SER A 211 7.32 -0.61 12.81
N TYR A 212 8.06 -0.35 11.74
CA TYR A 212 9.35 0.37 11.75
C TYR A 212 9.27 1.74 12.46
N MET A 213 8.26 2.55 12.15
CA MET A 213 8.08 3.90 12.69
C MET A 213 7.67 3.90 14.17
N MET A 214 7.06 2.82 14.66
CA MET A 214 6.78 2.65 16.09
C MET A 214 7.95 2.00 16.84
N LEU A 215 8.51 0.92 16.31
CA LEU A 215 9.51 0.11 17.00
C LEU A 215 10.85 0.83 17.11
N ILE A 216 11.31 1.56 16.07
CA ILE A 216 12.61 2.23 16.13
C ILE A 216 12.68 3.28 17.25
N PRO A 217 11.72 4.23 17.34
CA PRO A 217 11.76 5.18 18.44
C PRO A 217 11.60 4.47 19.79
N SER A 218 10.74 3.45 19.86
CA SER A 218 10.44 2.80 21.15
C SER A 218 11.61 1.97 21.68
N LEU A 219 12.36 1.31 20.80
CA LEU A 219 13.52 0.49 21.18
C LEU A 219 14.77 1.33 21.52
N ASN A 220 14.83 2.58 21.05
CA ASN A 220 15.97 3.47 21.26
C ASN A 220 15.70 4.62 22.26
N SER A 221 14.55 4.64 22.94
CA SER A 221 14.15 5.75 23.82
C SER A 221 13.57 5.30 25.16
N GLU A 222 13.25 6.27 26.01
CA GLU A 222 12.52 6.09 27.28
C GLU A 222 11.14 5.41 27.10
N ARG A 223 10.65 5.25 25.87
CA ARG A 223 9.37 4.57 25.57
C ARG A 223 9.45 3.04 25.61
N MET A 224 10.62 2.46 25.92
CA MET A 224 10.78 1.01 26.06
C MET A 224 9.82 0.41 27.10
N SER A 225 9.52 1.14 28.19
CA SER A 225 8.57 0.71 29.21
C SER A 225 7.15 0.55 28.66
N THR A 226 6.68 1.50 27.85
CA THR A 226 5.38 1.43 27.17
C THR A 226 5.34 0.27 26.18
N LEU A 227 6.40 0.06 25.40
CA LEU A 227 6.48 -1.09 24.49
C LEU A 227 6.44 -2.42 25.25
N THR A 228 7.19 -2.52 26.34
CA THR A 228 7.22 -3.69 27.23
C THR A 228 5.83 -3.98 27.77
N GLU A 229 5.12 -2.96 28.25
CA GLU A 229 3.75 -3.09 28.75
C GLU A 229 2.79 -3.57 27.66
N VAL A 230 2.85 -2.98 26.46
CA VAL A 230 1.99 -3.39 25.32
C VAL A 230 2.22 -4.85 24.93
N ILE A 231 3.48 -5.27 24.80
CA ILE A 231 3.83 -6.65 24.42
C ILE A 231 3.43 -7.62 25.53
N THR A 232 3.73 -7.30 26.78
CA THR A 232 3.38 -8.17 27.92
C THR A 232 1.86 -8.35 28.03
N ASN A 233 1.10 -7.26 27.91
CA ASN A 233 -0.36 -7.31 27.90
C ASN A 233 -0.91 -8.16 26.73
N TYR A 234 -0.26 -8.09 25.56
CA TYR A 234 -0.60 -8.95 24.43
C TYR A 234 -0.34 -10.43 24.74
N ILE A 235 0.83 -10.76 25.29
CA ILE A 235 1.19 -12.14 25.67
C ILE A 235 0.16 -12.69 26.66
N GLU A 236 -0.14 -11.94 27.73
CA GLU A 236 -1.13 -12.33 28.74
C GLU A 236 -2.52 -12.55 28.13
N LYS A 237 -2.96 -11.65 27.25
CA LYS A 237 -4.26 -11.75 26.58
C LYS A 237 -4.32 -12.96 25.64
N SER A 238 -3.26 -13.21 24.88
CA SER A 238 -3.15 -14.35 23.97
C SER A 238 -3.15 -15.68 24.74
N ASN A 239 -2.41 -15.74 25.85
CA ASN A 239 -2.30 -16.93 26.70
C ASN A 239 -3.59 -17.30 27.42
N LYS A 240 -4.47 -16.33 27.72
CA LYS A 240 -5.79 -16.58 28.32
C LYS A 240 -6.71 -17.42 27.41
N ALA A 241 -6.58 -17.25 26.10
CA ALA A 241 -7.39 -17.97 25.11
C ALA A 241 -6.73 -19.27 24.61
N SER A 242 -5.49 -19.55 25.03
CA SER A 242 -4.66 -20.61 24.47
C SER A 242 -4.48 -21.78 25.45
N PRO A 243 -4.49 -23.04 24.98
CA PRO A 243 -4.12 -24.19 25.80
C PRO A 243 -2.67 -24.07 26.32
N PRO A 244 -2.34 -24.68 27.47
CA PRO A 244 -1.03 -24.50 28.13
C PRO A 244 0.18 -24.71 27.21
N GLU A 245 0.14 -25.71 26.34
CA GLU A 245 1.24 -26.07 25.44
C GLU A 245 1.46 -25.08 24.30
N SER A 246 0.42 -24.31 23.92
CA SER A 246 0.50 -23.32 22.85
C SER A 246 0.66 -21.89 23.39
N ARG A 247 0.82 -21.72 24.70
CA ARG A 247 1.04 -20.40 25.30
C ARG A 247 2.35 -19.82 24.80
N ILE A 248 2.34 -18.51 24.57
CA ILE A 248 3.52 -17.72 24.25
C ILE A 248 4.33 -17.56 25.53
N LYS A 249 5.53 -18.10 25.53
CA LYS A 249 6.51 -17.98 26.62
C LYS A 249 7.26 -16.65 26.54
N CYS A 250 7.69 -16.31 25.33
CA CYS A 250 8.46 -15.11 25.04
C CYS A 250 8.13 -14.56 23.66
N ILE A 251 8.15 -13.23 23.52
CA ILE A 251 8.18 -12.55 22.23
C ILE A 251 9.53 -11.85 22.11
N GLU A 252 10.21 -12.07 21.00
CA GLU A 252 11.50 -11.50 20.66
C GLU A 252 11.34 -10.58 19.45
N ILE A 253 11.75 -9.32 19.59
CA ILE A 253 11.78 -8.37 18.48
C ILE A 253 13.21 -8.32 17.96
N GLU A 254 13.42 -8.88 16.78
CA GLU A 254 14.71 -8.92 16.10
C GLU A 254 14.84 -7.72 15.15
N LYS A 255 15.92 -6.96 15.30
CA LYS A 255 16.33 -5.93 14.34
C LYS A 255 17.26 -6.54 13.32
N TRP A 256 16.82 -6.55 12.07
CA TRP A 256 17.58 -7.06 10.94
C TRP A 256 18.21 -5.92 10.15
N ASN A 257 19.38 -6.20 9.59
CA ASN A 257 20.11 -5.30 8.72
C ASN A 257 20.58 -6.08 7.50
N TRP A 258 20.25 -5.55 6.32
CA TRP A 258 20.63 -6.10 5.04
C TRP A 258 21.40 -5.07 4.23
N ASP A 259 22.69 -5.32 4.03
CA ASP A 259 23.47 -4.57 3.06
C ASP A 259 23.19 -5.09 1.65
N TYR A 260 22.08 -4.63 1.09
CA TYR A 260 21.63 -5.01 -0.25
C TYR A 260 22.67 -4.69 -1.34
N TRP A 261 23.49 -3.66 -1.14
CA TRP A 261 24.48 -3.24 -2.13
C TRP A 261 25.70 -4.16 -2.17
N GLU A 262 26.08 -4.74 -1.03
CA GLU A 262 27.17 -5.70 -0.93
C GLU A 262 26.72 -7.13 -1.23
N ASP A 263 25.55 -7.55 -0.72
CA ASP A 263 25.04 -8.91 -0.84
C ASP A 263 23.53 -8.93 -1.16
N PRO A 264 23.14 -8.59 -2.41
CA PRO A 264 21.74 -8.57 -2.83
C PRO A 264 21.11 -9.96 -2.87
N LYS A 265 21.92 -11.03 -2.88
CA LYS A 265 21.43 -12.43 -2.98
C LYS A 265 21.44 -13.15 -1.64
N ASN A 266 21.58 -12.43 -0.55
CA ASN A 266 21.55 -13.01 0.78
C ASN A 266 20.23 -13.79 0.98
N PRO A 267 20.27 -15.13 1.18
CA PRO A 267 19.05 -15.93 1.27
C PRO A 267 18.20 -15.58 2.50
N ASN A 268 18.83 -15.03 3.54
CA ASN A 268 18.15 -14.59 4.75
C ASN A 268 17.73 -13.11 4.70
N CYS A 269 18.01 -12.44 3.57
CA CYS A 269 17.78 -11.02 3.37
C CYS A 269 18.43 -10.17 4.46
N GLY A 270 19.65 -10.54 4.89
CA GLY A 270 20.43 -9.81 5.90
C GLY A 270 20.76 -10.66 7.13
N LYS A 271 21.07 -9.98 8.23
CA LYS A 271 21.43 -10.58 9.52
C LYS A 271 20.82 -9.82 10.69
N ILE A 272 20.62 -10.52 11.81
CA ILE A 272 20.22 -9.92 13.09
C ILE A 272 21.37 -9.06 13.62
N VAL A 273 21.06 -7.83 14.01
CA VAL A 273 22.03 -6.90 14.63
C VAL A 273 21.72 -6.70 16.11
N ASN A 274 20.44 -6.65 16.46
CA ASN A 274 19.98 -6.54 17.83
C ASN A 274 18.74 -7.41 18.01
N SER A 275 18.51 -7.84 19.25
CA SER A 275 17.30 -8.53 19.63
C SER A 275 16.83 -8.11 21.02
N TYR A 276 15.51 -8.07 21.21
CA TYR A 276 14.86 -7.63 22.44
C TYR A 276 13.80 -8.64 22.85
N ALA A 277 14.04 -9.35 23.95
CA ALA A 277 13.14 -10.40 24.46
C ALA A 277 12.19 -9.84 25.53
N PHE A 278 10.92 -10.21 25.41
CA PHE A 278 9.82 -9.86 26.32
C PHE A 278 9.16 -11.15 26.79
N TYR A 279 9.01 -11.32 28.10
CA TYR A 279 8.52 -12.56 28.71
C TYR A 279 7.11 -12.38 29.25
N ALA A 280 6.36 -13.48 29.31
CA ALA A 280 5.14 -13.53 30.11
C ALA A 280 5.49 -13.26 31.59
N LYS A 281 4.58 -12.58 32.32
CA LYS A 281 4.67 -12.43 33.77
C LYS A 281 4.31 -13.73 34.49
#